data_AF-A0A523ABC5-F1
#
_entry.id   AF-A0A523ABC5-F1
#
_cell.length_a   1.000
_cell.length_b   1.000
_cell.length_c   1.000
_cell.angle_alpha   90.00
_cell.angle_beta   90.00
_cell.angle_gamma   90.00
#
_symmetry.space_group_name_H-M   'P 1'
#
loop_
_entity.id
_entity.type
_entity.pdbx_description
1 polymer ?
#
loop_
_entity_poly.entity_id
_entity_poly.type
_entity_poly.pdbx_seq_one_letter_code
_entity_poly.pdbx_strand_id
1 'polypeptide(L)'
;KKGDIVVGRVVDLRNSFAMVEIARKKGEERELAHTGLALLHVSNVGERVGNIGDAISYFDIVRARVLDSSPRISIREPEMGVLKAFCSSCKSELILEGGKLKCPNCGKEEKRKISKSYGKGEW
;
A
#
# COMPACT_ATOMS: atom_id res chain seq x y z
N LYS A 1 6.61 3.63 15.87
CA LYS A 1 7.83 2.99 16.41
C LYS A 1 8.23 1.84 15.50
N LYS A 2 9.52 1.43 15.50
CA LYS A 2 9.98 0.25 14.77
C LYS A 2 9.12 -0.97 15.13
N GLY A 3 8.70 -1.71 14.12
CA GLY A 3 7.86 -2.90 14.26
C GLY A 3 6.36 -2.62 14.26
N ASP A 4 5.92 -1.37 14.43
CA ASP A 4 4.50 -1.03 14.39
C ASP A 4 3.89 -1.34 13.02
N ILE A 5 2.62 -1.75 13.03
CA ILE A 5 1.81 -1.94 11.83
C ILE A 5 0.98 -0.68 11.62
N VAL A 6 1.01 -0.15 10.42
CA VAL A 6 0.33 1.09 10.05
C VAL A 6 -0.47 0.91 8.77
N VAL A 7 -1.49 1.74 8.60
CA VAL A 7 -2.20 1.93 7.35
C VAL A 7 -2.06 3.37 6.90
N GLY A 8 -1.82 3.54 5.61
CA GLY A 8 -1.68 4.84 4.99
C GLY A 8 -2.07 4.81 3.53
N ARG A 9 -2.06 5.99 2.91
CA ARG A 9 -2.41 6.19 1.51
C ARG A 9 -1.19 6.63 0.73
N VAL A 10 -0.98 6.07 -0.46
CA VAL A 10 0.11 6.50 -1.35
C VAL A 10 -0.21 7.89 -1.90
N VAL A 11 0.69 8.86 -1.67
CA VAL A 11 0.53 10.26 -2.06
C VAL A 11 1.57 10.76 -3.06
N ASP A 12 2.69 10.06 -3.25
CA ASP A 12 3.65 10.34 -4.33
C ASP A 12 4.37 9.06 -4.75
N LEU A 13 4.79 9.00 -6.02
CA LEU A 13 5.53 7.88 -6.62
C LEU A 13 6.71 8.41 -7.41
N ARG A 14 7.89 7.85 -7.14
CA ARG A 14 9.10 7.99 -7.95
C ARG A 14 9.47 6.61 -8.51
N ASN A 15 10.59 6.49 -9.21
CA ASN A 15 10.99 5.19 -9.75
C ASN A 15 11.37 4.18 -8.66
N SER A 16 12.10 4.62 -7.64
CA SER A 16 12.67 3.74 -6.60
C SER A 16 11.92 3.78 -5.27
N PHE A 17 10.99 4.72 -5.07
CA PHE A 17 10.26 4.83 -3.82
C PHE A 17 8.89 5.50 -3.97
N ALA A 18 8.03 5.29 -2.99
CA ALA A 18 6.76 5.98 -2.83
C ALA A 18 6.68 6.69 -1.48
N MET A 19 5.93 7.78 -1.44
CA MET A 19 5.54 8.46 -0.22
C MET A 19 4.14 7.99 0.19
N VAL A 20 4.00 7.59 1.45
CA VAL A 20 2.76 7.10 2.04
C VAL A 20 2.40 7.98 3.22
N GLU A 21 1.25 8.63 3.14
CA GLU A 21 0.67 9.39 4.25
C GLU A 21 0.05 8.40 5.25
N ILE A 22 0.63 8.31 6.44
CA ILE A 22 0.16 7.39 7.49
C ILE A 22 -1.09 7.97 8.15
N ALA A 23 -2.18 7.21 8.12
CA ALA A 23 -3.46 7.61 8.69
C ALA A 23 -3.69 6.99 10.07
N ARG A 24 -3.35 5.70 10.23
CA ARG A 24 -3.63 4.95 11.46
C ARG A 24 -2.52 3.96 11.80
N LYS A 25 -2.41 3.66 13.10
CA LYS A 25 -1.55 2.61 13.64
C LYS A 25 -2.41 1.53 14.28
N LYS A 26 -2.05 0.26 14.05
CA LYS A 26 -2.76 -0.87 14.64
C LYS A 26 -2.65 -0.86 16.17
N GLY A 27 -3.77 -1.09 16.85
CA GLY A 27 -3.85 -1.08 18.31
C GLY A 27 -4.02 0.31 18.93
N GLU A 28 -4.10 1.36 18.12
CA GLU A 28 -4.47 2.71 18.57
C GLU A 28 -5.79 3.11 17.90
N GLU A 29 -6.83 3.37 18.71
CA GLU A 29 -8.15 3.78 18.19
C GLU A 29 -8.21 5.27 17.82
N ARG A 30 -7.30 6.08 18.37
CA ARG A 30 -7.22 7.51 18.08
C ARG A 30 -6.51 7.75 16.76
N GLU A 31 -6.99 8.74 16.03
CA GLU A 31 -6.26 9.29 14.88
C GLU A 31 -4.89 9.80 15.35
N LEU A 32 -3.87 9.61 14.51
CA LEU A 32 -2.53 10.11 14.81
C LEU A 32 -2.59 11.64 14.90
N ALA A 33 -2.13 12.21 16.01
CA ALA A 33 -2.12 13.67 16.21
C ALA A 33 -1.36 14.43 15.10
N HIS A 34 -0.45 13.73 14.41
CA HIS A 34 0.19 14.19 13.18
C HIS A 34 0.22 13.04 12.17
N THR A 35 -0.35 13.23 10.98
CA THR A 35 -0.17 12.32 9.85
C THR A 35 1.25 12.48 9.32
N GLY A 36 2.08 11.45 9.52
CA GLY A 36 3.46 11.44 9.05
C GLY A 36 3.56 10.92 7.62
N LEU A 37 4.45 11.50 6.82
CA LEU A 37 4.87 10.90 5.56
C LEU A 37 5.90 9.80 5.81
N ALA A 38 5.65 8.64 5.23
CA ALA A 38 6.53 7.48 5.29
C ALA A 38 7.06 7.12 3.90
N LEU A 39 8.30 6.66 3.83
CA LEU A 39 8.97 6.28 2.59
C LEU A 39 8.97 4.76 2.44
N LEU A 40 8.38 4.27 1.35
CA LEU A 40 8.47 2.88 0.91
C LEU A 40 9.46 2.78 -0.25
N HIS A 41 10.65 2.23 0.01
CA HIS A 41 11.64 1.98 -1.03
C HIS A 41 11.38 0.64 -1.74
N VAL A 42 11.76 0.54 -3.01
CA VAL A 42 11.57 -0.65 -3.87
C VAL A 42 12.20 -1.92 -3.27
N SER A 43 13.30 -1.79 -2.53
CA SER A 43 13.94 -2.91 -1.79
C SER A 43 13.06 -3.50 -0.68
N ASN A 44 12.03 -2.77 -0.24
CA ASN A 44 11.17 -3.12 0.89
C ASN A 44 9.79 -3.63 0.44
N VAL A 45 9.65 -4.01 -0.84
CA VAL A 45 8.42 -4.60 -1.38
C VAL A 45 8.36 -6.12 -1.19
N GLY A 46 9.52 -6.79 -1.16
CA GLY A 46 9.64 -8.23 -0.89
C GLY A 46 9.80 -9.07 -2.15
N GLU A 47 9.21 -8.61 -3.25
CA GLU A 47 9.44 -9.11 -4.61
C GLU A 47 10.44 -8.22 -5.36
N ARG A 48 11.15 -8.81 -6.32
CA ARG A 48 12.11 -8.07 -7.15
C ARG A 48 11.33 -7.29 -8.22
N VAL A 49 11.02 -6.05 -7.89
CA VAL A 49 10.39 -5.09 -8.80
C VAL A 49 11.42 -4.09 -9.34
N GLY A 50 11.29 -3.74 -10.64
CA GLY A 50 12.17 -2.77 -11.29
C GLY A 50 11.75 -1.32 -11.00
N ASN A 51 10.45 -1.10 -10.79
CA ASN A 51 9.87 0.17 -10.40
C ASN A 51 8.90 -0.05 -9.24
N ILE A 52 8.84 0.90 -8.29
CA ILE A 52 7.88 0.83 -7.18
C ILE A 52 6.41 0.78 -7.67
N GLY A 53 6.15 1.37 -8.84
CA GLY A 53 4.85 1.39 -9.52
C GLY A 53 4.31 0.00 -9.90
N ASP A 54 5.18 -1.01 -10.00
CA ASP A 54 4.78 -2.39 -10.26
C ASP A 54 4.11 -3.03 -9.03
N ALA A 55 4.40 -2.49 -7.85
CA ALA A 55 3.92 -3.00 -6.57
C ALA A 55 2.79 -2.17 -5.97
N ILE A 56 2.82 -0.85 -6.15
CA ILE A 56 1.84 0.08 -5.57
C ILE A 56 1.57 1.23 -6.53
N SER A 57 0.39 1.85 -6.42
CA SER A 57 0.03 3.01 -7.23
C SER A 57 -0.54 4.15 -6.40
N TYR A 58 -0.69 5.29 -7.05
CA TYR A 58 -1.19 6.51 -6.44
C TYR A 58 -2.63 6.28 -5.93
N PHE A 59 -2.94 6.83 -4.76
CA PHE A 59 -4.18 6.60 -4.01
C PHE A 59 -4.41 5.19 -3.46
N ASP A 60 -3.52 4.23 -3.68
CA ASP A 60 -3.66 2.92 -3.04
C ASP A 60 -3.62 3.07 -1.51
N ILE A 61 -4.49 2.32 -0.83
CA ILE A 61 -4.46 2.17 0.63
C ILE A 61 -3.57 1.00 0.95
N VAL A 62 -2.54 1.20 1.76
CA VAL A 62 -1.46 0.25 2.01
C VAL A 62 -1.32 -0.04 3.48
N ARG A 63 -1.23 -1.33 3.81
CA ARG A 63 -0.82 -1.85 5.12
C ARG A 63 0.67 -2.10 5.10
N ALA A 64 1.40 -1.55 6.06
CA ALA A 64 2.85 -1.65 6.09
C ALA A 64 3.40 -1.77 7.52
N ARG A 65 4.66 -2.24 7.61
CA ARG A 65 5.41 -2.29 8.86
C ARG A 65 6.46 -1.18 8.89
N VAL A 66 6.54 -0.47 10.02
CA VAL A 66 7.57 0.55 10.27
C VAL A 66 8.92 -0.11 10.55
N LEU A 67 9.96 0.30 9.84
CA LEU A 67 11.30 -0.31 9.92
C LEU A 67 12.19 0.31 10.99
N ASP A 68 12.10 1.62 11.20
CA ASP A 68 12.98 2.36 12.12
C ASP A 68 12.36 3.70 12.57
N SER A 69 13.19 4.56 13.17
CA SER A 69 12.81 5.88 13.68
C SER A 69 12.73 6.94 12.58
N SER A 70 13.42 6.75 11.44
CA SER A 70 13.06 7.44 10.22
C SER A 70 11.79 6.77 9.70
N PRO A 71 10.82 7.49 9.12
CA PRO A 71 9.54 6.91 8.76
C PRO A 71 9.65 6.02 7.50
N ARG A 72 10.57 5.05 7.49
CA ARG A 72 10.70 4.03 6.45
C ARG A 72 9.77 2.88 6.76
N ILE A 73 9.10 2.38 5.73
CA ILE A 73 8.15 1.29 5.83
C ILE A 73 8.50 0.14 4.89
N SER A 74 7.91 -1.02 5.17
CA SER A 74 8.07 -2.26 4.42
C SER A 74 6.74 -2.94 4.20
N ILE A 75 6.58 -3.52 3.02
CA ILE A 75 5.43 -4.37 2.64
C ILE A 75 5.88 -5.79 2.24
N ARG A 76 7.08 -6.20 2.66
CA ARG A 76 7.68 -7.51 2.32
C ARG A 76 6.85 -8.70 2.78
N GLU A 77 6.17 -8.56 3.91
CA GLU A 77 5.39 -9.66 4.51
C GLU A 77 4.12 -9.97 3.70
N PRO A 78 3.63 -11.22 3.68
CA PRO A 78 2.40 -11.58 2.97
C PRO A 78 1.16 -10.84 3.47
N GLU A 79 1.12 -10.53 4.76
CA GLU A 79 0.03 -9.78 5.40
C GLU A 79 0.02 -8.29 5.02
N MET A 80 1.14 -7.78 4.49
CA MET A 80 1.34 -6.38 4.11
C MET A 80 1.15 -6.18 2.61
N GLY A 81 0.96 -4.93 2.22
CA GLY A 81 0.71 -4.54 0.83
C GLY A 81 -0.57 -3.76 0.68
N VAL A 82 -1.06 -3.67 -0.55
CA VAL A 82 -2.26 -2.94 -0.90
C VAL A 82 -3.49 -3.64 -0.28
N LEU A 83 -4.32 -2.86 0.39
CA LEU A 83 -5.61 -3.26 0.96
C LEU A 83 -6.79 -2.87 0.07
N LYS A 84 -6.64 -1.75 -0.66
CA LYS A 84 -7.64 -1.20 -1.57
C LYS A 84 -6.93 -0.43 -2.67
N ALA A 85 -7.28 -0.69 -3.91
CA ALA A 85 -6.70 -0.07 -5.09
C ALA A 85 -7.77 0.54 -6.00
N PHE A 86 -7.36 1.51 -6.80
CA PHE A 86 -8.22 2.19 -7.76
C PHE A 86 -7.64 2.07 -9.17
N CYS A 87 -8.53 1.93 -10.16
CA CYS A 87 -8.13 1.80 -11.55
C CYS A 87 -7.37 3.05 -11.99
N SER A 88 -6.19 2.85 -12.55
CA SER A 88 -5.34 3.92 -13.06
C SER A 88 -6.05 4.76 -14.13
N SER A 89 -6.93 4.14 -14.93
CA SER A 89 -7.66 4.76 -16.04
C SER A 89 -8.93 5.51 -15.60
N CYS A 90 -9.86 4.84 -14.92
CA CYS A 90 -11.20 5.39 -14.64
C CYS A 90 -11.49 5.64 -13.14
N LYS A 91 -10.51 5.39 -12.26
CA LYS A 91 -10.61 5.58 -10.80
C LYS A 91 -11.66 4.72 -10.06
N SER A 92 -12.38 3.85 -10.76
CA SER A 92 -13.22 2.83 -10.12
C SER A 92 -12.38 1.88 -9.26
N GLU A 93 -12.94 1.38 -8.17
CA GLU A 93 -12.30 0.39 -7.31
C GLU A 93 -11.96 -0.88 -8.09
N LEU A 94 -10.77 -1.43 -7.84
CA LEU A 94 -10.33 -2.69 -8.45
C LEU A 94 -10.77 -3.88 -7.59
N ILE A 95 -11.26 -4.93 -8.23
CA ILE A 95 -11.70 -6.18 -7.59
C ILE A 95 -10.62 -7.25 -7.78
N LEU A 96 -10.33 -8.00 -6.72
CA LEU A 96 -9.40 -9.12 -6.79
C LEU A 96 -10.13 -10.38 -7.30
N GLU A 97 -9.82 -10.81 -8.52
CA GLU A 97 -10.39 -12.00 -9.15
C GLU A 97 -9.26 -12.89 -9.68
N GLY A 98 -9.22 -14.16 -9.29
CA GLY A 98 -8.22 -15.12 -9.78
C GLY A 98 -6.76 -14.68 -9.54
N GLY A 99 -6.49 -13.93 -8.48
CA GLY A 99 -5.16 -13.40 -8.15
C GLY A 99 -4.75 -12.15 -8.93
N LYS A 100 -5.67 -11.54 -9.69
CA LYS A 100 -5.44 -10.30 -10.45
C LYS A 100 -6.40 -9.21 -10.00
N LEU A 101 -5.97 -7.94 -10.08
CA LEU A 101 -6.86 -6.81 -9.87
C LEU A 101 -7.51 -6.43 -11.19
N LYS A 102 -8.85 -6.48 -11.25
CA LYS A 102 -9.64 -6.18 -12.43
C LYS A 102 -10.60 -5.04 -12.15
N CYS A 103 -10.66 -4.09 -13.07
CA CYS A 103 -11.63 -3.00 -13.01
C CYS A 103 -12.99 -3.49 -13.53
N PRO A 104 -14.06 -3.47 -12.73
CA PRO A 104 -15.39 -3.86 -13.19
C PRO A 104 -15.99 -2.86 -14.19
N ASN A 105 -15.51 -1.62 -14.20
CA ASN A 105 -16.04 -0.54 -15.04
C ASN A 105 -15.43 -0.53 -16.45
N CYS A 106 -14.10 -0.61 -16.57
CA CYS A 106 -13.41 -0.54 -17.87
C CYS A 106 -12.68 -1.82 -18.27
N GLY A 107 -12.75 -2.88 -17.46
CA GLY A 107 -12.13 -4.18 -17.75
C GLY A 107 -10.61 -4.25 -17.60
N LYS A 108 -9.93 -3.12 -17.30
CA LYS A 108 -8.47 -3.08 -17.17
C LYS A 108 -7.97 -4.00 -16.05
N GLU A 109 -6.98 -4.82 -16.36
CA GLU A 109 -6.24 -5.63 -15.40
C GLU A 109 -4.97 -4.91 -14.95
N GLU A 110 -4.70 -4.92 -13.65
CA GLU A 110 -3.53 -4.30 -13.04
C GLU A 110 -2.87 -5.24 -12.02
N LYS A 111 -1.56 -5.06 -11.80
CA LYS A 111 -0.78 -5.80 -10.81
C LYS A 111 -0.36 -4.89 -9.66
N ARG A 112 -0.37 -5.42 -8.45
CA ARG A 112 0.08 -4.77 -7.21
C ARG A 112 0.65 -5.83 -6.26
N LYS A 113 1.40 -5.41 -5.25
CA LYS A 113 1.74 -6.21 -4.08
C LYS A 113 0.52 -6.25 -3.15
N ILE A 114 -0.32 -7.25 -3.36
CA ILE A 114 -1.61 -7.40 -2.67
C ILE A 114 -1.39 -7.94 -1.25
N SER A 115 -2.08 -7.36 -0.26
CA SER A 115 -2.18 -7.90 1.09
C SER A 115 -3.20 -9.05 1.12
N LYS A 116 -2.99 -10.06 1.98
CA LYS A 116 -4.02 -11.10 2.22
C LYS A 116 -5.37 -10.56 2.74
N SER A 117 -5.41 -9.30 3.20
CA SER A 117 -6.62 -8.63 3.67
C SER A 117 -7.26 -7.70 2.62
N TYR A 118 -6.81 -7.74 1.37
CA TYR A 118 -7.38 -6.92 0.29
C TYR A 118 -8.90 -7.11 0.19
N GLY A 119 -9.64 -5.99 0.20
CA GLY A 119 -11.10 -5.97 0.07
C GLY A 119 -11.88 -6.53 1.28
N LYS A 120 -11.22 -6.99 2.35
CA LYS A 120 -11.90 -7.57 3.53
C LYS A 120 -12.38 -6.54 4.55
N GLY A 121 -11.91 -5.30 4.45
CA GLY A 121 -12.18 -4.27 5.46
C GLY A 121 -11.40 -4.44 6.76
N GLU A 122 -10.40 -5.34 6.78
CA GLU A 122 -9.59 -5.69 7.96
C GLU A 122 -8.10 -5.36 7.72
N TRP A 123 -7.37 -4.98 8.78
CA TRP A 123 -5.92 -4.70 8.71
C TRP A 123 -5.21 -4.79 10.08
#